data_AF-A0A931ID76-F1
#
_entry.id   AF-A0A931ID76-F1
#
_cell.length_a   1.000
_cell.length_b   1.000
_cell.length_c   1.000
_cell.angle_alpha   90.00
_cell.angle_beta   90.00
_cell.angle_gamma   90.00
#
_symmetry.space_group_name_H-M   'P 1'
#
loop_
_entity.id
_entity.type
_entity.pdbx_description
1 polymer ?
#
loop_
_entity_poly.entity_id
_entity_poly.type
_entity_poly.pdbx_seq_one_letter_code
_entity_poly.pdbx_strand_id
1 'polypeptide(L)' 'MVKTTVYLPDELEVRLDAEAAATGVSKAELIRRGISMLLDASERPRNDAPLPVFHSGRSRDADEMREDIYQQIKRRSARR' A
#
# COMPACT_ATOMS: atom_id res chain seq x y z
N MET A 1 -7.71 -1.32 16.82
CA MET A 1 -6.97 -2.61 16.85
C MET A 1 -7.95 -3.71 16.50
N VAL A 2 -7.68 -4.51 15.47
CA VAL A 2 -8.56 -5.62 15.05
C VAL A 2 -8.01 -6.90 15.66
N LYS A 3 -8.88 -7.70 16.30
CA LYS A 3 -8.50 -8.99 16.87
C LYS A 3 -8.59 -10.06 15.78
N THR A 4 -7.51 -10.80 15.58
CA THR A 4 -7.43 -11.93 14.66
C THR A 4 -7.04 -13.18 15.44
N THR A 5 -7.71 -14.29 15.15
CA THR A 5 -7.38 -15.61 15.72
C THR A 5 -6.75 -16.45 14.64
N VAL A 6 -5.61 -17.07 14.95
CA VAL A 6 -4.83 -17.89 14.03
C VAL A 6 -4.50 -19.22 14.70
N TYR A 7 -4.45 -20.29 13.91
CA TYR A 7 -3.96 -21.58 14.40
C TYR A 7 -2.44 -21.62 14.27
N LEU A 8 -1.76 -21.94 15.36
CA LEU A 8 -0.31 -22.17 15.38
C LEU A 8 -0.06 -23.65 15.63
N PRO A 9 0.88 -24.27 14.90
CA PRO A 9 1.41 -25.58 15.26
C PRO A 9 2.06 -25.55 16.65
N ASP A 10 1.96 -26.64 17.41
CA ASP A 10 2.45 -26.73 18.78
C ASP A 10 3.95 -26.42 18.90
N GLU A 11 4.76 -26.87 17.93
CA GLU A 11 6.19 -26.59 17.88
C GLU A 11 6.51 -25.09 17.80
N LEU A 12 5.64 -24.33 17.10
CA LEU A 12 5.78 -22.89 16.93
C LEU A 12 5.40 -22.14 18.21
N GLU A 13 4.39 -22.62 18.93
CA GLU A 13 3.99 -22.06 20.23
C GLU A 13 5.11 -22.23 21.27
N VAL A 14 5.73 -23.42 21.33
CA VAL A 14 6.86 -23.68 22.25
C VAL A 14 8.03 -22.74 21.99
N ARG A 15 8.37 -22.52 20.71
CA ARG A 15 9.43 -21.59 20.32
C ARG A 15 9.08 -20.15 20.65
N LEU A 16 7.84 -19.76 20.43
CA LEU A 16 7.35 -18.42 20.75
C LEU A 16 7.43 -18.14 22.25
N ASP A 17 7.15 -19.15 23.09
CA ASP A 17 7.22 -19.04 24.55
C ASP A 17 8.64 -18.91 25.07
N ALA A 18 9.54 -19.71 24.52
CA ALA A 18 10.95 -19.62 24.86
C ALA A 18 11.52 -18.23 24.51
N GLU A 19 11.19 -17.71 23.32
CA GLU A 19 11.67 -16.40 22.88
C GLU A 19 11.03 -15.26 23.69
N ALA A 20 9.73 -15.33 23.97
CA ALA A 20 9.03 -14.35 24.81
C ALA A 20 9.61 -14.30 26.24
N ALA A 21 9.92 -15.46 26.83
CA ALA A 21 10.55 -15.55 28.13
C ALA A 21 11.98 -15.00 28.13
N ALA A 22 12.76 -15.28 27.08
CA ALA A 22 14.15 -14.81 26.96
C ALA A 22 14.23 -13.29 26.76
N THR A 23 13.28 -12.71 26.02
CA THR A 23 13.27 -11.29 25.67
C THR A 23 12.43 -10.42 26.61
N GLY A 24 11.62 -11.02 27.47
CA GLY A 24 10.73 -10.33 28.40
C GLY A 24 9.55 -9.62 27.73
N VAL A 25 9.23 -9.95 26.48
CA VAL A 25 8.08 -9.38 25.76
C VAL A 25 6.92 -10.37 25.69
N SER A 26 5.69 -9.86 25.54
CA SER A 26 4.52 -10.73 25.36
C SER A 26 4.56 -11.47 24.02
N LYS A 27 4.01 -12.69 23.98
CA LYS A 27 3.85 -13.47 22.74
C LYS A 27 3.19 -12.66 21.61
N ALA A 28 2.15 -11.90 21.95
CA ALA A 28 1.41 -11.08 21.00
C ALA A 28 2.25 -9.94 20.42
N GLU A 29 3.16 -9.36 21.21
CA GLU A 29 4.09 -8.34 20.72
C GLU A 29 5.12 -8.95 19.76
N LEU A 30 5.62 -10.14 20.08
CA LEU A 30 6.55 -10.87 19.25
C LEU A 30 5.93 -11.24 17.90
N ILE A 31 4.66 -11.71 17.90
CA ILE A 31 3.89 -11.96 16.68
C ILE A 31 3.72 -10.68 15.86
N ARG A 32 3.34 -9.55 16.49
CA ARG A 32 3.19 -8.27 15.79
C ARG A 32 4.50 -7.82 15.14
N ARG A 33 5.61 -7.90 15.87
CA ARG A 33 6.94 -7.54 15.38
C ARG A 33 7.35 -8.41 14.20
N GLY A 34 7.16 -9.72 14.30
CA GLY A 34 7.47 -10.66 13.21
C GLY A 34 6.66 -10.38 11.95
N ILE A 35 5.34 -10.12 12.10
CA ILE A 35 4.47 -9.76 10.97
C ILE A 35 4.92 -8.44 10.34
N SER A 36 5.21 -7.39 11.13
CA SER A 36 5.68 -6.11 10.59
C SER A 36 6.97 -6.29 9.80
N MET A 37 7.96 -6.96 10.38
CA MET A 37 9.25 -7.21 9.72
C MET A 37 9.07 -7.96 8.40
N LEU A 38 8.21 -8.98 8.36
CA LEU A 38 7.94 -9.74 7.14
C LEU A 38 7.26 -8.88 6.07
N LEU A 39 6.28 -8.05 6.45
CA LEU A 39 5.56 -7.18 5.52
C LEU A 39 6.43 -6.03 5.01
N ASP A 40 7.27 -5.45 5.87
CA ASP A 40 8.21 -4.40 5.50
C ASP A 40 9.30 -4.92 4.54
N ALA A 41 9.73 -6.17 4.73
CA ALA A 41 10.68 -6.84 3.83
C ALA A 41 10.02 -7.35 2.53
N SER A 42 8.68 -7.43 2.48
CA SER A 42 8.01 -7.89 1.26
C SER A 42 8.13 -6.82 0.16
N GLU A 43 8.74 -7.18 -0.97
CA GLU A 43 8.90 -6.31 -2.15
C GLU A 43 7.58 -5.98 -2.86
N ARG A 44 6.42 -6.26 -2.25
CA ARG A 44 5.15 -5.89 -2.85
C ARG A 44 5.24 -4.39 -3.15
N PRO A 45 5.08 -3.96 -4.41
CA PRO A 45 5.22 -2.55 -4.74
C PRO A 45 4.23 -1.82 -3.85
N ARG A 46 4.77 -1.11 -2.84
CA ARG A 46 4.01 -0.12 -2.12
C ARG A 46 3.47 0.75 -3.23
N ASN A 47 2.15 0.87 -3.34
CA ASN A 47 1.48 1.74 -4.31
C ASN A 47 1.80 3.23 -4.06
N ASP A 48 2.80 3.48 -3.19
CA ASP A 48 3.42 4.74 -2.82
C ASP A 48 4.41 5.24 -3.88
N ALA A 49 4.81 4.41 -4.85
CA ALA A 49 5.47 4.93 -6.04
C ALA A 49 4.42 5.75 -6.82
N PRO A 50 4.58 7.09 -6.93
CA PRO A 50 3.68 7.85 -7.78
C PRO A 50 3.78 7.24 -9.17
N LEU A 51 2.63 6.89 -9.76
CA LEU A 51 2.56 6.52 -11.17
C LEU A 51 3.40 7.52 -11.96
N PRO A 52 4.13 7.11 -13.00
CA PRO A 52 4.88 8.04 -13.81
C PRO A 52 3.93 9.12 -14.33
N VAL A 53 3.95 10.28 -13.67
CA VAL A 53 3.16 11.44 -14.03
C VAL A 53 4.00 12.26 -14.98
N PHE A 54 3.45 12.57 -16.14
CA PHE A 54 4.09 13.51 -17.05
C PHE A 54 4.04 14.90 -16.42
N HIS A 55 5.20 15.45 -16.07
CA HIS A 55 5.32 16.85 -15.69
C HIS A 55 5.23 17.70 -16.96
N SER A 56 4.02 18.14 -17.31
CA SER A 56 3.77 19.02 -18.47
C SER A 56 4.42 20.40 -18.37
N GLY A 57 5.03 20.75 -17.22
CA GLY A 57 5.62 22.06 -16.95
C GLY A 57 4.60 23.20 -16.91
N ARG A 58 3.31 22.89 -17.04
CA ARG A 58 2.20 23.84 -17.06
C ARG A 58 1.10 23.33 -16.14
N SER A 59 0.85 24.06 -15.06
CA SER A 59 -0.37 23.88 -14.27
C SER A 59 -1.53 24.33 -15.16
N ARG A 60 -2.38 23.39 -15.58
CA ARG A 60 -3.63 23.71 -16.27
C ARG A 60 -4.74 23.78 -15.24
N ASP A 61 -5.50 24.85 -15.30
CA ASP A 61 -6.71 24.94 -14.50
C ASP A 61 -7.77 23.95 -15.03
N ALA A 62 -8.68 23.52 -14.14
CA ALA A 62 -9.71 22.55 -14.50
C ALA A 62 -10.59 23.04 -15.65
N ASP A 63 -10.84 24.35 -15.74
CA ASP A 63 -11.72 24.91 -16.75
C ASP A 63 -11.02 25.04 -18.12
N GLU A 64 -9.71 25.30 -18.14
CA GLU A 64 -8.90 25.24 -19.36
C GLU A 64 -8.90 23.83 -19.98
N MET A 65 -8.81 22.79 -19.13
CA MET A 65 -8.88 21.41 -19.61
C MET A 65 -10.25 21.06 -20.20
N ARG A 66 -11.35 21.55 -19.61
CA ARG A 66 -12.70 21.33 -20.13
C ARG A 66 -12.89 21.97 -21.49
N GLU A 67 -12.41 23.20 -21.66
CA GLU A 67 -12.53 23.92 -22.93
C GLU A 67 -11.71 23.24 -24.05
N ASP A 68 -10.49 22.80 -23.76
CA ASP A 68 -9.66 22.04 -24.71
C ASP A 68 -10.37 20.76 -25.19
N ILE A 69 -10.98 20.02 -24.26
CA ILE A 69 -11.74 18.80 -24.57
C ILE A 69 -12.97 19.13 -25.43
N TYR A 70 -13.72 20.18 -25.08
CA TYR A 70 -14.89 20.61 -25.83
C TYR A 70 -14.53 20.97 -27.28
N GLN A 71 -13.47 21.75 -27.48
CA GLN A 71 -13.00 22.15 -28.80
C GLN A 71 -12.52 20.96 -29.62
N GLN A 72 -11.83 19.99 -28.99
CA GLN A 72 -11.39 18.78 -29.67
C GLN A 72 -12.57 17.93 -30.15
N ILE A 73 -13.59 17.74 -29.31
CA ILE A 73 -14.82 17.02 -29.66
C ILE A 73 -15.54 17.73 -30.81
N LYS A 74 -15.70 19.06 -30.72
CA LYS A 74 -16.32 19.87 -31.76
C LYS A 74 -15.63 19.74 -33.11
N ARG A 75 -14.29 19.82 -33.14
CA ARG A 75 -13.48 19.64 -34.37
C ARG A 75 -13.62 18.24 -34.95
N ARG A 76 -13.68 17.20 -34.09
CA ARG A 76 -13.84 15.81 -34.54
C ARG A 76 -15.22 15.56 -35.14
N SER A 77 -16.27 16.12 -34.54
CA SER A 77 -17.63 16.01 -35.05
C SER A 77 -17.83 16.77 -36.37
N ALA A 78 -17.15 17.90 -36.56
CA ALA A 78 -17.21 18.68 -37.81
C ALA A 78 -16.47 18.04 -39.00
N ARG A 79 -15.67 16.99 -38.76
CA ARG A 79 -14.93 16.24 -39.80
C ARG A 79 -15.69 14.99 -40.28
N ARG A 80 -16.89 14.74 -39.78
CA ARG A 80 -17.73 13.57 -40.09
C ARG A 80 -18.98 14.04 -40.81
#